data_AF-A0A2N6QUB2-F1
#
_entry.id   AF-A0A2N6QUB2-F1
#
_cell.length_a   1.000
_cell.length_b   1.000
_cell.length_c   1.000
_cell.angle_alpha   90.00
_cell.angle_beta   90.00
_cell.angle_gamma   90.00
#
_symmetry.space_group_name_H-M   'P 1'
#
loop_
_entity.id
_entity.type
_entity.pdbx_description
1 polymer ?
#
loop_
_entity_poly.entity_id
_entity_poly.type
_entity_poly.pdbx_seq_one_letter_code
_entity_poly.pdbx_strand_id
1 'polypeptide(L)'
;MKKSIIVASFLFFFSSISAQEKIILQDSLNIPVILVDGVEVQSLDSVCKEDIMDVKIIKDKNIIKYFYPRVGGIMCITTKSKKFLTPIIQEYKKNIEVCDKKKKKGEIYIR
;
A
#
# COMPACT_ATOMS: atom_id res chain seq x y z
N MET A 1 23.73 25.57 -42.14
CA MET A 1 23.22 25.78 -40.76
C MET A 1 21.87 25.12 -40.51
N LYS A 2 20.88 25.21 -41.41
CA LYS A 2 19.52 24.63 -41.20
C LYS A 2 19.49 23.10 -41.05
N LYS A 3 20.33 22.36 -41.79
CA LYS A 3 20.39 20.88 -41.73
C LYS A 3 20.94 20.34 -40.40
N SER A 4 21.89 21.04 -39.80
CA SER A 4 22.53 20.66 -38.54
C SER A 4 21.58 20.75 -37.34
N ILE A 5 20.67 21.73 -37.36
CA ILE A 5 19.66 21.96 -36.31
C ILE A 5 18.62 20.83 -36.31
N ILE A 6 18.24 20.33 -37.49
CA ILE A 6 17.28 19.23 -37.63
C ILE A 6 17.85 17.94 -37.05
N VAL A 7 19.13 17.65 -37.31
CA VAL A 7 19.80 16.45 -36.77
C VAL A 7 19.92 16.50 -35.25
N ALA A 8 20.25 17.67 -34.68
CA ALA A 8 20.32 17.85 -33.23
C ALA A 8 18.95 17.69 -32.54
N SER A 9 17.87 18.18 -33.17
CA SER A 9 16.50 18.02 -32.66
C SER A 9 16.04 16.55 -32.70
N PHE A 10 16.41 15.80 -33.74
CA PHE A 10 16.11 14.37 -33.86
C PHE A 10 16.84 13.54 -32.78
N LEU A 11 18.11 13.85 -32.51
CA LEU A 11 18.90 13.20 -31.45
C LEU A 11 18.32 13.43 -30.04
N PHE A 12 17.83 14.64 -29.76
CA PHE A 12 17.17 14.94 -28.49
C PHE A 12 15.86 14.15 -28.34
N PHE A 13 15.07 14.04 -29.41
CA PHE A 13 13.81 13.28 -29.40
C PHE A 13 14.02 11.78 -29.14
N PHE A 14 15.02 11.17 -29.78
CA PHE A 14 15.38 9.77 -29.51
C PHE A 14 15.90 9.54 -28.10
N SER A 15 16.67 10.48 -27.56
CA SER A 15 17.17 10.39 -26.17
C SER A 15 16.02 10.44 -25.15
N SER A 16 14.98 11.24 -25.41
CA SER A 16 13.78 11.29 -24.57
C SER A 16 12.92 10.01 -24.64
N ILE A 17 12.86 9.36 -25.80
CA ILE A 17 12.12 8.09 -25.98
C ILE A 17 12.81 6.94 -25.23
N SER A 18 14.14 6.78 -25.39
CA SER A 18 14.88 5.72 -24.69
C SER A 18 14.89 5.88 -23.16
N ALA A 19 14.68 7.10 -22.65
CA ALA A 19 14.55 7.35 -21.22
C ALA A 19 13.19 6.93 -20.63
N GLN A 20 12.15 6.77 -21.46
CA GLN A 20 10.80 6.43 -21.01
C GLN A 20 10.55 4.91 -20.85
N GLU A 21 11.40 4.05 -21.40
CA GLU A 21 11.21 2.58 -21.31
C GLU A 21 11.67 1.98 -19.98
N LYS A 22 12.35 2.73 -19.11
CA LYS A 22 12.89 2.23 -17.84
C LYS A 22 12.00 2.56 -16.64
N ILE A 23 10.70 2.22 -16.70
CA ILE A 23 9.76 2.47 -15.59
C ILE A 23 9.12 1.19 -15.00
N ILE A 24 9.30 0.00 -15.59
CA ILE A 24 8.60 -1.23 -15.10
C ILE A 24 9.56 -2.38 -14.81
N LEU A 25 10.77 -2.08 -14.34
CA LEU A 25 11.67 -3.10 -13.79
C LEU A 25 12.27 -2.57 -12.49
N GLN A 26 11.39 -2.18 -11.57
CA GLN A 26 11.79 -2.15 -10.16
C GLN A 26 12.02 -3.60 -9.75
N ASP A 27 13.22 -3.91 -9.24
CA ASP A 27 13.56 -5.24 -8.77
C ASP A 27 12.53 -5.69 -7.73
N SER A 28 11.89 -6.84 -7.97
CA SER A 28 10.92 -7.40 -7.04
C SER A 28 11.61 -7.73 -5.72
N LEU A 29 11.06 -7.26 -4.61
CA LEU A 29 11.64 -7.48 -3.28
C LEU A 29 11.03 -8.74 -2.67
N ASN A 30 11.87 -9.75 -2.41
CA ASN A 30 11.44 -10.98 -1.74
C ASN A 30 11.31 -10.78 -0.22
N ILE A 31 10.41 -9.86 0.17
CA ILE A 31 10.12 -9.50 1.56
C ILE A 31 8.62 -9.74 1.78
N PRO A 32 8.21 -10.40 2.88
CA PRO A 32 6.80 -10.63 3.15
C PRO A 32 6.11 -9.36 3.64
N VAL A 33 4.79 -9.30 3.44
CA VAL A 33 3.91 -8.34 4.11
C VAL A 33 3.35 -9.00 5.36
N ILE A 34 3.41 -8.30 6.50
CA ILE A 34 2.90 -8.80 7.77
C ILE A 34 1.66 -8.02 8.12
N LEU A 35 0.52 -8.71 8.19
CA LEU A 35 -0.77 -8.15 8.57
C LEU A 35 -1.20 -8.74 9.91
N VAL A 36 -1.30 -7.91 10.94
CA VAL A 36 -1.83 -8.31 12.26
C VAL A 36 -3.25 -7.78 12.38
N ASP A 37 -4.23 -8.69 12.43
CA ASP A 37 -5.66 -8.36 12.41
C ASP A 37 -6.08 -7.45 11.25
N GLY A 38 -5.39 -7.58 10.11
CA GLY A 38 -5.61 -6.76 8.91
C GLY A 38 -4.83 -5.44 8.88
N VAL A 39 -4.07 -5.12 9.92
CA VAL A 39 -3.21 -3.92 9.99
C VAL A 39 -1.79 -4.29 9.60
N GLU A 40 -1.19 -3.57 8.66
CA GLU A 40 0.21 -3.79 8.29
C GLU A 40 1.15 -3.35 9.43
N VAL A 41 2.07 -4.24 9.81
CA VAL A 41 3.10 -3.96 10.81
C VAL A 41 4.49 -4.17 10.23
N GLN A 42 5.45 -3.37 10.67
CA GLN A 42 6.85 -3.47 10.19
C GLN A 42 7.63 -4.56 10.93
N SER A 43 7.29 -4.84 12.19
CA SER A 43 7.94 -5.85 13.04
C SER A 43 6.92 -6.59 13.90
N LEU A 44 7.26 -7.83 14.26
CA LEU A 44 6.50 -8.69 15.15
C LEU A 44 6.84 -8.48 16.64
N ASP A 45 7.81 -7.63 16.97
CA ASP A 45 8.28 -7.44 18.36
C ASP A 45 7.18 -7.01 19.33
N SER A 46 6.15 -6.34 18.80
CA SER A 46 5.01 -5.84 19.57
C SER A 46 3.85 -6.84 19.72
N VAL A 47 3.95 -8.01 19.06
CA VAL A 47 2.92 -9.06 19.08
C VAL A 47 3.27 -10.09 20.15
N CYS A 48 2.43 -10.20 21.18
CA CYS A 48 2.58 -11.23 22.22
C CYS A 48 2.27 -12.61 21.64
N LYS A 49 3.16 -13.59 21.83
CA LYS A 49 3.01 -14.94 21.24
C LYS A 49 1.78 -15.67 21.77
N GLU A 50 1.47 -15.47 23.05
CA GLU A 50 0.35 -16.11 23.75
C GLU A 50 -1.01 -15.55 23.28
N ASP A 51 -1.00 -14.37 22.67
CA ASP A 51 -2.18 -13.69 22.13
C ASP A 51 -2.46 -14.08 20.66
N ILE A 52 -1.52 -14.75 19.99
CA ILE A 52 -1.71 -15.25 18.63
C ILE A 52 -2.72 -16.40 18.67
N MET A 53 -3.75 -16.30 17.81
CA MET A 53 -4.77 -17.33 17.64
C MET A 53 -4.55 -18.13 16.36
N ASP A 54 -4.18 -17.46 15.27
CA ASP A 54 -3.97 -18.11 13.97
C ASP A 54 -2.93 -17.35 13.15
N VAL A 55 -2.21 -18.08 12.30
CA VAL A 55 -1.24 -17.54 11.34
C VAL A 55 -1.48 -18.19 9.98
N LYS A 56 -1.85 -17.37 9.00
CA LYS A 56 -2.10 -17.80 7.63
C LYS A 56 -1.10 -17.18 6.68
N ILE A 57 -0.50 -18.00 5.81
CA ILE A 57 0.42 -17.54 4.77
C ILE A 57 -0.31 -17.57 3.43
N ILE A 58 -0.36 -16.43 2.75
CA ILE A 58 -0.99 -16.27 1.44
C ILE A 58 0.10 -16.03 0.41
N LYS A 59 0.16 -16.91 -0.59
CA LYS A 59 1.12 -16.85 -1.71
C LYS A 59 0.46 -16.60 -3.07
N ASP A 60 -0.83 -16.26 -3.08
CA ASP A 60 -1.57 -16.02 -4.30
C ASP A 60 -1.09 -14.75 -5.02
N LYS A 61 -0.60 -14.91 -6.25
CA LYS A 61 -0.11 -13.81 -7.10
C LYS A 61 -1.18 -12.75 -7.35
N ASN A 62 -2.45 -13.14 -7.43
CA ASN A 62 -3.56 -12.20 -7.63
C ASN A 62 -3.76 -11.24 -6.47
N ILE A 63 -3.32 -11.63 -5.27
CA ILE A 63 -3.39 -10.81 -4.06
C ILE A 63 -2.07 -10.07 -3.85
N ILE A 64 -0.94 -10.76 -4.04
CA ILE A 64 0.40 -10.17 -3.86
C ILE A 64 0.62 -8.93 -4.74
N LYS A 65 0.00 -8.88 -5.94
CA LYS A 65 0.10 -7.71 -6.83
C LYS A 65 -0.29 -6.38 -6.17
N TYR A 66 -1.15 -6.39 -5.15
CA TYR A 66 -1.56 -5.18 -4.42
C TYR A 66 -0.48 -4.65 -3.48
N PHE A 67 0.55 -5.45 -3.20
CA PHE A 67 1.66 -5.12 -2.31
C PHE A 67 2.99 -4.91 -3.04
N TYR A 68 2.96 -4.78 -4.37
CA TYR A 68 4.14 -4.52 -5.19
C TYR A 68 4.92 -3.30 -4.64
N PRO A 69 6.26 -3.35 -4.56
CA PRO A 69 7.18 -4.34 -5.12
C PRO A 69 7.45 -5.59 -4.28
N ARG A 70 6.73 -5.79 -3.15
CA ARG A 70 6.95 -6.93 -2.26
C ARG A 70 6.28 -8.20 -2.81
N VAL A 71 7.09 -9.22 -3.07
CA VAL A 71 6.65 -10.50 -3.64
C VAL A 71 6.86 -11.70 -2.71
N GLY A 72 7.32 -11.47 -1.47
CA GLY A 72 7.61 -12.54 -0.49
C GLY A 72 6.38 -13.25 0.10
N GLY A 73 5.17 -12.87 -0.32
CA GLY A 73 3.91 -13.37 0.22
C GLY A 73 3.37 -12.52 1.37
N ILE A 74 2.21 -12.91 1.90
CA ILE A 74 1.52 -12.18 2.97
C ILE A 74 1.35 -13.12 4.17
N MET A 75 1.81 -12.68 5.33
CA MET A 75 1.61 -13.34 6.62
C MET A 75 0.49 -12.64 7.36
N CYS A 76 -0.67 -13.28 7.44
CA CYS A 76 -1.82 -12.80 8.21
C CYS A 76 -1.82 -13.44 9.59
N ILE A 77 -1.73 -12.61 10.63
CA ILE A 77 -1.76 -13.02 12.03
C ILE A 77 -3.07 -12.54 12.61
N THR A 78 -3.79 -13.45 13.26
CA THR A 78 -5.02 -13.14 13.97
C THR A 78 -4.73 -13.21 15.46
N THR A 79 -4.98 -12.13 16.20
CA THR A 79 -4.83 -12.11 17.67
C THR A 79 -6.17 -12.26 18.38
N LYS A 80 -6.14 -12.70 19.63
CA LYS A 80 -7.34 -12.76 20.49
C LYS A 80 -7.75 -11.36 20.91
N SER A 81 -6.79 -10.51 21.28
CA SER A 81 -7.05 -9.17 21.81
C SER A 81 -7.47 -8.11 20.80
N LYS A 82 -7.13 -8.27 19.50
CA LYS A 82 -7.34 -7.26 18.45
C LYS A 82 -6.67 -5.91 18.78
N LYS A 83 -5.57 -5.94 19.53
CA LYS A 83 -4.86 -4.75 20.04
C LYS A 83 -4.50 -3.75 18.94
N PHE A 84 -4.03 -4.22 17.78
CA PHE A 84 -3.59 -3.35 16.67
C PHE A 84 -4.75 -2.69 15.93
N LEU A 85 -5.88 -3.40 15.79
CA LEU A 85 -7.06 -2.92 15.08
C LEU A 85 -7.88 -1.92 15.93
N THR A 86 -7.90 -2.11 17.24
CA THR A 86 -8.66 -1.30 18.19
C THR A 86 -8.45 0.22 18.07
N PRO A 87 -7.20 0.77 18.07
CA PRO A 87 -6.98 2.21 17.97
C PRO A 87 -7.49 2.79 16.64
N ILE A 88 -7.34 2.05 15.53
CA ILE A 88 -7.82 2.48 14.20
C ILE A 88 -9.35 2.59 14.20
N ILE A 89 -10.04 1.59 14.77
CA ILE A 89 -11.50 1.63 14.89
C ILE A 89 -11.95 2.80 15.77
N GLN A 90 -11.25 3.07 16.86
CA GLN A 90 -11.57 4.18 17.76
C GLN A 90 -11.40 5.54 17.07
N GLU A 91 -10.29 5.73 16.36
CA GLU A 91 -10.04 6.94 15.57
C GLU A 91 -11.10 7.12 14.47
N TYR A 92 -11.42 6.04 13.76
CA TYR A 92 -12.47 6.06 12.75
C TYR A 92 -13.81 6.50 13.33
N LYS A 93 -14.25 5.91 14.45
CA LYS A 93 -15.49 6.26 15.16
C LYS A 93 -15.51 7.73 15.57
N LYS A 94 -14.41 8.21 16.18
CA LYS A 94 -14.26 9.61 16.57
C LYS A 94 -14.42 10.55 15.36
N ASN A 95 -13.82 10.19 14.22
CA ASN A 95 -13.95 10.97 13.00
C ASN A 95 -15.39 10.97 12.45
N ILE A 96 -16.15 9.87 12.59
CA ILE A 96 -17.58 9.87 12.26
C ILE A 96 -18.34 10.87 13.11
N GLU A 97 -18.18 10.83 14.43
CA GLU A 97 -18.91 11.70 15.35
C GLU A 97 -18.62 13.18 15.08
N VAL A 98 -17.37 13.52 14.77
CA VAL A 98 -16.99 14.89 14.39
C VAL A 98 -17.64 15.30 13.07
N CYS A 99 -17.68 14.42 12.08
CA CYS A 99 -18.35 14.69 10.80
C CYS A 99 -19.85 14.85 10.99
N ASP A 100 -20.50 14.00 11.80
CA ASP A 100 -21.95 14.04 12.03
C ASP A 100 -22.37 15.35 12.71
N LYS A 101 -21.59 15.85 13.67
CA LYS A 101 -21.82 17.16 14.29
C LYS A 101 -21.74 18.34 13.31
N LYS A 102 -21.03 18.17 12.18
CA LYS A 102 -20.88 19.20 11.15
C LYS A 102 -21.93 19.10 10.04
N LYS A 103 -22.73 18.04 10.00
CA LYS A 103 -23.75 17.86 8.96
C LYS A 103 -24.86 18.90 9.12
N LYS A 104 -25.15 19.63 8.05
CA LYS A 104 -26.31 20.50 7.98
C LYS A 104 -27.57 19.68 7.69
N LYS A 105 -28.68 20.06 8.32
CA LYS A 105 -29.97 19.40 8.13
C LYS A 105 -30.43 19.57 6.69
N GLY A 106 -30.70 18.45 6.01
CA GLY A 106 -31.18 18.42 4.62
C GLY A 106 -30.11 18.15 3.56
N GLU A 107 -28.83 18.06 3.94
CA GLU A 107 -27.73 17.75 3.00
C GLU A 107 -27.30 16.28 3.12
N ILE A 108 -27.10 15.62 1.97
CA ILE A 108 -26.55 14.26 1.89
C ILE A 108 -25.03 14.40 1.73
N TYR A 109 -24.31 13.83 2.69
CA TYR A 109 -22.85 13.81 2.67
C TYR A 109 -22.38 12.39 2.32
N ILE A 110 -21.69 12.27 1.18
CA ILE A 110 -21.01 11.04 0.77
C ILE A 110 -19.56 11.14 1.23
N ARG A 111 -19.04 10.06 1.81
CA ARG A 111 -17.64 9.95 2.23
C ARG A 111 -16.79 9.36 1.12
#